data_AF-A0A0N0K7V6-F1
#
_entry.id   AF-A0A0N0K7V6-F1
#
_cell.length_a   1.000
_cell.length_b   1.000
_cell.length_c   1.000
_cell.angle_alpha   90.00
_cell.angle_beta   90.00
_cell.angle_gamma   90.00
#
_symmetry.space_group_name_H-M   'P 1'
#
loop_
_entity.id
_entity.type
_entity.pdbx_description
1 polymer ?
#
loop_
_entity_poly.entity_id
_entity_poly.type
_entity_poly.pdbx_seq_one_letter_code
_entity_poly.pdbx_strand_id
1 'polypeptide(L)' 'MSIDYVTFFDGLCRDLGFCSIDLEAQDRIIRLASSDPETITRAVFDAEGLDYDTYAPDRVRREVRAYVERHLNREI' A
#
# COMPACT_ATOMS: atom_id res chain seq x y z
N MET A 1 0.89 -12.05 15.26
CA MET A 1 1.19 -10.62 15.42
C MET A 1 0.15 -9.90 14.59
N SER A 2 -0.80 -9.17 15.21
CA SER A 2 -1.84 -8.50 14.43
C SER A 2 -1.22 -7.38 13.60
N ILE A 3 -1.54 -7.32 12.31
CA ILE A 3 -1.14 -6.20 11.47
C ILE A 3 -1.86 -4.95 11.98
N ASP A 4 -1.08 -3.93 12.35
CA ASP A 4 -1.64 -2.63 12.72
C ASP A 4 -1.86 -1.80 11.45
N TYR A 5 -3.05 -1.95 10.86
CA TYR A 5 -3.40 -1.27 9.61
C TYR A 5 -3.41 0.26 9.75
N VAL A 6 -3.67 0.78 10.95
CA VAL A 6 -3.61 2.22 11.22
C VAL A 6 -2.19 2.75 11.02
N THR A 7 -1.18 2.11 11.62
CA THR A 7 0.23 2.46 11.42
C THR A 7 0.67 2.24 9.98
N PHE A 8 0.16 1.21 9.31
CA PHE A 8 0.45 0.96 7.90
C PHE A 8 0.01 2.14 7.02
N PHE A 9 -1.25 2.57 7.09
CA PHE A 9 -1.77 3.69 6.30
C PHE A 9 -1.19 5.04 6.72
N ASP A 10 -0.95 5.26 8.03
CA ASP A 10 -0.29 6.48 8.52
C ASP A 10 1.13 6.62 7.92
N GLY A 11 1.93 5.54 7.91
CA GLY A 11 3.26 5.58 7.30
C GLY A 11 3.24 5.67 5.77
N LEU A 12 2.23 5.11 5.08
CA LEU A 12 2.04 5.36 3.64
C LEU A 12 1.88 6.87 3.36
N CYS A 13 1.09 7.57 4.16
CA CYS A 13 0.92 9.01 4.05
C CYS A 13 2.19 9.77 4.43
N ARG A 14 2.77 9.46 5.60
CA ARG A 14 3.88 10.24 6.17
C ARG A 14 5.21 10.02 5.45
N ASP A 15 5.53 8.78 5.11
CA ASP A 15 6.82 8.40 4.54
C ASP A 15 6.82 8.43 3.00
N LEU A 16 5.68 8.11 2.38
CA LEU A 16 5.57 7.97 0.93
C LEU A 16 4.63 8.99 0.27
N GLY A 17 3.86 9.76 1.05
CA GLY A 17 2.95 10.79 0.54
C GLY A 17 1.57 10.29 0.09
N PHE A 18 1.21 9.04 0.38
CA PHE A 18 -0.08 8.43 0.01
C PHE A 18 -1.12 8.71 1.10
N CYS A 19 -1.70 9.91 1.07
CA CYS A 19 -2.59 10.42 2.12
C CYS A 19 -4.07 10.46 1.72
N SER A 20 -4.39 10.17 0.47
CA SER A 20 -5.73 10.32 -0.10
C SER A 20 -6.54 9.03 -0.07
N ILE A 21 -5.98 7.95 0.49
CA ILE A 21 -6.62 6.63 0.64
C ILE A 21 -7.82 6.71 1.60
N ASP A 22 -9.03 6.65 1.05
CA ASP A 22 -10.27 6.65 1.82
C ASP A 22 -10.57 5.31 2.52
N LEU A 23 -11.54 5.30 3.45
CA LEU A 23 -11.88 4.13 4.26
C LEU A 23 -12.34 2.90 3.44
N GLU A 24 -13.04 3.11 2.32
CA GLU A 24 -13.47 2.03 1.44
C GLU A 24 -12.26 1.40 0.75
N ALA A 25 -11.33 2.22 0.27
CA ALA A 25 -10.10 1.75 -0.34
C ALA A 25 -9.17 1.06 0.68
N GLN A 26 -9.12 1.55 1.92
CA GLN A 26 -8.42 0.87 3.03
C GLN A 26 -8.99 -0.52 3.28
N ASP A 27 -10.31 -0.68 3.35
CA ASP A 27 -10.95 -2.00 3.54
C ASP A 27 -10.61 -2.97 2.41
N ARG A 28 -10.56 -2.49 1.16
CA ARG A 28 -10.10 -3.28 0.00
C ARG A 28 -8.66 -3.76 0.18
N ILE A 29 -7.74 -2.86 0.55
CA ILE A 29 -6.31 -3.19 0.77
C ILE A 29 -6.14 -4.20 1.92
N ILE A 30 -6.91 -4.05 3.00
CA ILE A 30 -6.92 -4.98 4.14
C ILE A 30 -7.35 -6.38 3.70
N ARG A 31 -8.40 -6.50 2.86
CA ARG A 31 -8.84 -7.80 2.32
C ARG A 31 -7.80 -8.45 1.40
N LEU A 32 -6.94 -7.63 0.79
CA LEU A 32 -5.83 -8.06 -0.05
C LEU A 32 -4.56 -8.37 0.75
N ALA A 33 -4.54 -8.24 2.09
CA ALA A 33 -3.32 -8.37 2.90
C ALA A 33 -2.60 -9.74 2.74
N SER A 34 -3.34 -10.81 2.42
CA SER A 34 -2.79 -12.15 2.13
C SER A 34 -2.44 -12.38 0.65
N SER A 35 -2.60 -11.36 -0.20
CA SER A 35 -2.20 -11.41 -1.62
C SER A 35 -0.72 -11.10 -1.78
N ASP A 36 -0.20 -11.27 -2.99
CA ASP A 36 1.18 -10.91 -3.27
C ASP A 36 1.41 -9.38 -3.11
N PRO A 37 2.64 -8.95 -2.79
CA PRO A 37 2.95 -7.55 -2.56
C PRO A 37 2.69 -6.64 -3.76
N GLU A 38 2.77 -7.16 -4.99
CA GLU A 38 2.54 -6.37 -6.19
C GLU A 38 1.05 -6.02 -6.33
N THR A 39 0.17 -6.99 -6.09
CA THR A 39 -1.29 -6.78 -6.05
C THR A 39 -1.66 -5.73 -5.01
N ILE A 40 -1.11 -5.81 -3.80
CA ILE A 40 -1.38 -4.83 -2.73
C ILE A 40 -0.81 -3.46 -3.11
N THR A 41 0.39 -3.41 -3.69
CA THR A 41 1.01 -2.16 -4.16
C THR A 41 0.11 -1.48 -5.18
N ARG A 42 -0.39 -2.21 -6.19
CA ARG A 42 -1.32 -1.65 -7.18
C ARG A 42 -2.59 -1.09 -6.54
N ALA A 43 -3.15 -1.79 -5.56
CA ALA A 43 -4.32 -1.32 -4.82
C ALA A 43 -4.05 -0.02 -4.04
N VAL A 44 -2.84 0.16 -3.48
CA VAL A 44 -2.43 1.41 -2.83
C VAL A 44 -2.38 2.58 -3.82
N PHE A 45 -1.84 2.36 -5.03
CA PHE A 45 -1.81 3.41 -6.06
C PHE A 45 -3.22 3.75 -6.58
N ASP A 46 -4.04 2.73 -6.85
CA ASP A 46 -5.43 2.91 -7.25
C ASP A 46 -6.23 3.69 -6.20
N ALA A 47 -6.04 3.36 -4.91
CA ALA A 47 -6.67 4.05 -3.79
C ALA A 47 -6.28 5.52 -3.65
N GLU A 48 -5.05 5.88 -4.04
CA GLU A 48 -4.59 7.28 -4.08
C GLU A 48 -5.09 8.01 -5.34
N GLY A 49 -5.75 7.31 -6.27
CA GLY A 49 -6.14 7.84 -7.57
C GLY A 49 -4.97 8.03 -8.53
N LEU A 50 -3.85 7.34 -8.28
CA LEU A 50 -2.66 7.41 -9.11
C LEU A 50 -2.65 6.27 -10.13
N ASP A 51 -2.46 6.62 -11.41
CA ASP A 51 -2.30 5.61 -12.44
C ASP A 51 -0.94 4.90 -12.26
N TYR A 52 -1.00 3.64 -11.87
CA TYR A 52 0.18 2.82 -11.56
C TYR A 52 1.15 2.77 -12.74
N ASP A 53 0.65 2.69 -13.98
CA ASP A 53 1.47 2.51 -15.18
C ASP A 53 2.01 3.82 -15.74
N THR A 54 1.24 4.91 -15.64
CA THR A 54 1.51 6.19 -16.31
C THR A 54 2.17 7.22 -15.39
N TYR A 55 1.79 7.27 -14.11
CA TYR A 55 2.14 8.39 -13.22
C TYR A 55 3.14 8.05 -12.12
N ALA A 56 3.34 6.78 -11.79
CA ALA A 56 4.25 6.38 -10.73
C ALA A 56 5.69 6.22 -11.26
N PRO A 57 6.68 7.01 -10.80
CA PRO A 57 8.08 6.74 -11.09
C PRO A 57 8.47 5.34 -10.57
N ASP A 58 9.29 4.59 -11.31
CA ASP A 58 9.80 3.26 -10.92
C ASP A 58 10.38 3.22 -9.50
N ARG A 59 10.95 4.34 -9.05
CA ARG A 59 11.44 4.48 -7.67
C ARG A 59 10.31 4.40 -6.66
N VAL A 60 9.23 5.15 -6.85
CA VAL A 60 8.08 5.20 -5.93
C VAL A 60 7.37 3.85 -5.89
N ARG A 61 7.19 3.19 -7.04
CA ARG A 61 6.60 1.83 -7.08
C ARG A 61 7.40 0.84 -6.22
N ARG A 62 8.73 0.90 -6.29
CA ARG A 62 9.62 0.06 -5.49
C ARG A 62 9.58 0.42 -4.00
N GLU A 63 9.52 1.71 -3.66
CA GLU A 63 9.44 2.16 -2.26
C GLU A 63 8.11 1.72 -1.61
N VAL A 64 6.96 1.88 -2.30
CA VAL A 64 5.66 1.40 -1.81
C VAL A 64 5.64 -0.12 -1.70
N ARG A 65 6.15 -0.85 -2.70
CA ARG A 65 6.23 -2.32 -2.64
C ARG A 65 7.07 -2.79 -1.46
N ALA A 66 8.25 -2.22 -1.26
CA ALA A 66 9.11 -2.57 -0.14
C ALA A 66 8.44 -2.25 1.22
N TYR A 67 7.65 -1.17 1.28
CA TYR A 67 6.88 -0.82 2.46
C TYR A 67 5.77 -1.85 2.75
N VAL A 68 5.03 -2.25 1.72
CA VAL A 68 4.01 -3.32 1.78
C VAL A 68 4.64 -4.64 2.23
N GLU A 69 5.76 -5.06 1.65
CA GLU A 69 6.46 -6.30 2.01
C GLU A 69 6.87 -6.33 3.49
N ARG A 70 7.29 -5.18 4.05
CA ARG A 70 7.73 -5.09 5.44
C ARG A 70 6.58 -5.17 6.45
N HIS A 71 5.39 -4.70 6.08
CA HIS A 71 4.29 -4.49 7.02
C HIS A 71 3.11 -5.45 6.85
N LEU A 72 2.84 -5.90 5.62
CA LEU A 72 1.69 -6.77 5.31
C LEU A 72 2.10 -8.21 4.98
N ASN A 73 3.21 -8.40 4.24
CA ASN A 73 3.66 -9.72 3.83
C ASN A 73 4.81 -10.26 4.72
N ARG A 74 4.60 -10.27 6.04
CA ARG A 74 5.43 -11.00 7.01
C ARG A 74 4.73 -12.29 7.42
N GLU A 75 4.53 -13.20 6.47
CA GLU A 75 4.30 -14.62 6.77
C GLU A 75 5.52 -15.43 6.31
N ILE A 76 6.53 -15.50 7.19
CA ILE A 76 7.39 -16.68 7.34
C ILE A 76 7.52 -16.94 8.85
#